data_AF-A0A8B6HEN6-F1
#
_entry.id   AF-A0A8B6HEN6-F1
#
_cell.length_a   1.000
_cell.length_b   1.000
_cell.length_c   1.000
_cell.angle_alpha   90.00
_cell.angle_beta   90.00
_cell.angle_gamma   90.00
#
_symmetry.space_group_name_H-M   'P 1'
#
loop_
_entity.id
_entity.type
_entity.pdbx_description
1 polymer ?
#
loop_
_entity_poly.entity_id
_entity_poly.type
_entity_poly.pdbx_seq_one_letter_code
_entity_poly.pdbx_strand_id
1 'polypeptide(L)'
;MNQHNNKLDWKKHLKLKADCEEKSTLKLLSKRNLNIGQTHNVWDTISSSVKDVRKAATKVRMLTGTYMLQTLKAKFNQAEIDPTCPICNIEAEDLQHLLTSCPAYRHIRKSHFQQIKEYIVSKIGSSVWTINFNSKIAITDSIDRLSKLLLKGTFSRMTK
;
A
#
# COMPACT_ATOMS: atom_id res chain seq x y z
N MET A 1 19.72 -31.85 -24.52
CA MET A 1 19.27 -30.44 -24.58
C MET A 1 17.74 -30.42 -24.54
N ASN A 2 17.14 -30.10 -23.38
CA ASN A 2 15.69 -30.15 -23.15
C ASN A 2 15.04 -28.79 -23.44
N GLN A 3 14.61 -28.55 -24.69
CA GLN A 3 13.88 -27.33 -25.07
C GLN A 3 12.34 -27.47 -24.99
N HIS A 4 11.81 -28.59 -24.49
CA HIS A 4 10.35 -28.87 -24.54
C HIS A 4 9.53 -28.45 -23.31
N ASN A 5 10.14 -27.96 -22.22
CA ASN A 5 9.38 -27.57 -21.02
C ASN A 5 8.88 -26.11 -20.98
N ASN A 6 9.22 -25.27 -21.97
CA ASN A 6 8.93 -23.83 -21.88
C ASN A 6 7.50 -23.44 -22.34
N LYS A 7 6.83 -24.29 -23.13
CA LYS A 7 5.53 -23.95 -23.76
C LYS A 7 4.31 -24.15 -22.84
N LEU A 8 4.46 -24.87 -21.74
CA LEU A 8 3.39 -25.06 -20.74
C LEU A 8 3.34 -23.92 -19.72
N ASP A 9 4.40 -23.11 -19.62
CA ASP A 9 4.55 -22.11 -18.57
C ASP A 9 3.84 -20.79 -18.93
N TRP A 10 3.84 -20.38 -20.20
CA TRP A 10 3.25 -19.09 -20.62
C TRP A 10 1.73 -19.00 -20.36
N LYS A 11 0.98 -20.10 -20.54
CA LYS A 11 -0.47 -20.11 -20.27
C LYS A 11 -0.76 -19.91 -18.78
N LYS A 12 0.04 -20.55 -17.91
CA LYS A 12 -0.06 -20.39 -16.45
C LYS A 12 0.27 -18.96 -16.05
N HIS A 13 1.29 -18.38 -16.67
CA HIS A 13 1.70 -16.99 -16.42
C HIS A 13 0.62 -15.97 -16.81
N LEU A 14 -0.01 -16.14 -17.98
CA LEU A 14 -1.12 -15.29 -18.41
C LEU A 14 -2.31 -15.40 -17.46
N LYS A 15 -2.66 -16.63 -17.04
CA LYS A 15 -3.71 -16.85 -16.06
C LYS A 15 -3.41 -16.15 -14.73
N LEU A 16 -2.19 -16.30 -14.21
CA LEU A 16 -1.77 -15.63 -12.97
C LEU A 16 -1.91 -14.10 -13.06
N LYS A 17 -1.53 -13.51 -14.20
CA LYS A 17 -1.69 -12.07 -14.44
C LYS A 17 -3.16 -11.65 -14.46
N ALA A 18 -4.02 -12.39 -15.16
CA ALA A 18 -5.45 -12.13 -15.21
C ALA A 18 -6.09 -12.23 -13.82
N ASP A 19 -5.78 -13.29 -13.06
CA ASP A 19 -6.28 -13.48 -11.69
C ASP A 19 -5.84 -12.31 -10.76
N CYS A 20 -4.65 -11.76 -10.99
CA CYS A 20 -4.13 -10.59 -10.27
C CYS A 20 -4.76 -9.27 -10.71
N GLU A 21 -5.33 -9.21 -11.92
CA GLU A 21 -6.07 -8.06 -12.43
C GLU A 21 -7.49 -7.99 -11.90
N GLU A 22 -8.14 -9.15 -11.75
CA GLU A 22 -9.51 -9.26 -11.24
C GLU A 22 -9.60 -8.90 -9.74
N LYS A 23 -8.56 -9.20 -8.96
CA LYS A 23 -8.57 -8.96 -7.51
C LYS A 23 -8.30 -7.50 -7.17
N SER A 24 -9.36 -6.78 -6.78
CA SER A 24 -9.29 -5.39 -6.31
C SER A 24 -8.28 -5.17 -5.18
N THR A 25 -8.12 -6.14 -4.29
CA THR A 25 -7.14 -6.11 -3.18
C THR A 25 -5.69 -6.10 -3.66
N LEU A 26 -5.39 -6.57 -4.87
CA LEU A 26 -4.02 -6.59 -5.42
C LEU A 26 -3.72 -5.36 -6.29
N LYS A 27 -4.66 -4.40 -6.39
CA LYS A 27 -4.52 -3.22 -7.27
C LYS A 27 -3.26 -2.39 -7.00
N LEU A 28 -2.81 -2.33 -5.74
CA LEU A 28 -1.65 -1.53 -5.34
C LEU A 28 -0.33 -2.31 -5.38
N LEU A 29 -0.34 -3.62 -5.68
CA LEU A 29 0.87 -4.41 -5.85
C LEU A 29 1.46 -4.24 -7.25
N SER A 30 2.79 -4.25 -7.33
CA SER A 30 3.49 -4.13 -8.62
C SER A 30 3.34 -5.41 -9.43
N LYS A 31 2.58 -5.32 -10.52
CA LYS A 31 2.38 -6.46 -11.44
C LYS A 31 3.53 -6.67 -12.42
N ARG A 32 4.47 -5.70 -12.51
CA ARG A 32 5.56 -5.70 -13.49
C ARG A 32 6.50 -6.89 -13.34
N ASN A 33 6.66 -7.39 -12.11
CA ASN A 33 7.61 -8.45 -11.77
C ASN A 33 6.92 -9.74 -11.29
N LEU A 34 5.65 -9.96 -11.65
CA LEU A 34 4.97 -11.23 -11.37
C LEU A 34 5.52 -12.31 -12.30
N ASN A 35 6.36 -13.20 -11.77
CA ASN A 35 6.85 -14.39 -12.46
C ASN A 35 6.59 -15.63 -11.60
N ILE A 36 6.22 -16.75 -12.24
CA ILE A 36 6.02 -18.02 -11.53
C ILE A 36 7.36 -18.45 -10.90
N GLY A 37 7.30 -18.84 -9.62
CA GLY A 37 8.49 -19.24 -8.86
C GLY A 37 9.34 -18.08 -8.32
N GLN A 38 9.01 -16.82 -8.66
CA GLN A 38 9.67 -15.64 -8.11
C GLN A 38 8.83 -14.97 -7.03
N THR A 39 9.47 -14.52 -5.96
CA THR A 39 8.82 -13.74 -4.91
C THR A 39 8.50 -12.33 -5.40
N HIS A 40 7.41 -11.74 -4.89
CA HIS A 40 7.09 -10.34 -5.16
C HIS A 40 8.15 -9.43 -4.53
N ASN A 41 8.44 -8.28 -5.14
CA ASN A 41 9.51 -7.37 -4.70
C ASN A 41 9.38 -6.83 -3.26
N VAL A 42 8.19 -6.96 -2.67
CA VAL A 42 7.96 -6.71 -1.24
C VAL A 42 8.82 -7.61 -0.35
N TRP A 43 9.24 -8.77 -0.86
CA TRP A 43 10.05 -9.79 -0.18
C TRP A 43 11.54 -9.71 -0.53
N ASP A 44 11.94 -8.97 -1.57
CA ASP A 44 13.33 -8.96 -2.05
C ASP A 44 14.31 -8.32 -1.06
N THR A 45 13.82 -7.44 -0.17
CA THR A 45 14.65 -6.72 0.82
C THR A 45 14.68 -7.40 2.19
N ILE A 46 14.27 -8.66 2.29
CA ILE A 46 13.85 -9.28 3.56
C ILE A 46 14.75 -10.48 3.83
N SER A 47 15.40 -10.51 5.00
CA SER A 47 16.17 -11.68 5.42
C SER A 47 15.25 -12.87 5.75
N SER A 48 15.82 -14.09 5.83
CA SER A 48 15.09 -15.29 6.29
C SER A 48 14.69 -15.25 7.77
N SER A 49 14.91 -14.14 8.49
CA SER A 49 14.50 -14.01 9.87
C SER A 49 12.97 -13.91 10.02
N VAL A 50 12.44 -14.52 11.08
CA VAL A 50 11.00 -14.48 11.42
C VAL A 50 10.51 -13.03 11.55
N LYS A 51 11.35 -12.13 12.08
CA LYS A 51 11.03 -10.71 12.23
C LYS A 51 10.80 -10.03 10.89
N ASP A 52 11.64 -10.30 9.89
CA ASP A 52 11.54 -9.66 8.59
C ASP A 52 10.38 -10.24 7.77
N VAL A 53 10.12 -11.55 7.86
CA VAL A 53 8.91 -12.18 7.29
C VAL A 53 7.63 -11.52 7.84
N ARG A 54 7.56 -11.26 9.15
CA ARG A 54 6.42 -10.56 9.77
C ARG A 54 6.26 -9.14 9.23
N LYS A 55 7.36 -8.39 9.05
CA LYS A 55 7.32 -7.04 8.43
C LYS A 55 6.81 -7.10 7.00
N ALA A 56 7.27 -8.08 6.21
CA ALA A 56 6.80 -8.30 4.85
C ALA A 56 5.30 -8.50 4.79
N ALA A 57 4.77 -9.40 5.64
CA ALA A 57 3.37 -9.70 5.71
C ALA A 57 2.55 -8.45 6.08
N THR A 58 3.02 -7.66 7.03
CA THR A 58 2.42 -6.37 7.36
C THR A 58 2.42 -5.40 6.17
N LYS A 59 3.53 -5.26 5.45
CA LYS A 59 3.60 -4.42 4.23
C LYS A 59 2.59 -4.87 3.18
N VAL A 60 2.49 -6.18 2.91
CA VAL A 60 1.50 -6.73 1.97
C VAL A 60 0.10 -6.37 2.44
N ARG A 61 -0.23 -6.62 3.71
CA ARG A 61 -1.55 -6.28 4.26
C ARG A 61 -1.89 -4.80 4.13
N MET A 62 -0.91 -3.92 4.34
CA MET A 62 -1.10 -2.47 4.16
C MET A 62 -1.37 -2.14 2.69
N LEU A 63 -0.60 -2.71 1.76
CA LEU A 63 -0.80 -2.51 0.32
C LEU A 63 -2.13 -3.08 -0.17
N THR A 64 -2.60 -4.18 0.41
CA THR A 64 -3.87 -4.82 0.00
C THR A 64 -5.09 -4.27 0.74
N GLY A 65 -4.91 -3.30 1.64
CA GLY A 65 -5.99 -2.77 2.47
C GLY A 65 -6.55 -3.77 3.49
N THR A 66 -5.84 -4.87 3.74
CA THR A 66 -6.24 -5.91 4.71
C THR A 66 -5.48 -5.78 6.03
N TYR A 67 -4.74 -4.69 6.23
CA TYR A 67 -4.11 -4.39 7.51
C TYR A 67 -5.18 -3.87 8.47
N MET A 68 -5.54 -4.71 9.44
CA MET A 68 -6.48 -4.35 10.49
C MET A 68 -5.79 -3.44 11.51
N LEU A 69 -6.08 -2.15 11.44
CA LEU A 69 -5.70 -1.15 12.44
C LEU A 69 -6.31 -1.50 13.80
N GLN A 70 -5.66 -1.15 14.91
CA GLN A 70 -6.19 -1.42 16.26
C GLN A 70 -7.59 -0.83 16.46
N THR A 71 -7.83 0.38 15.94
CA THR A 71 -9.17 1.00 15.95
C THR A 71 -10.23 0.15 15.24
N LEU A 72 -9.89 -0.48 14.12
CA LEU A 72 -10.78 -1.42 13.43
C LEU A 72 -10.95 -2.71 14.22
N LYS A 73 -9.89 -3.25 14.80
CA LYS A 73 -9.97 -4.47 15.64
C LYS A 73 -10.86 -4.25 16.85
N ALA A 74 -10.72 -3.11 17.54
CA ALA A 74 -11.54 -2.73 18.68
C ALA A 74 -13.03 -2.64 18.32
N LYS A 75 -13.35 -2.25 17.08
CA LYS A 75 -14.74 -2.20 16.59
C LYS A 75 -15.35 -3.58 16.33
N PHE A 76 -14.56 -4.56 15.89
CA PHE A 76 -15.07 -5.87 15.45
C PHE A 76 -14.90 -6.99 16.49
N ASN A 77 -14.00 -6.84 17.45
CA ASN A 77 -13.83 -7.83 18.52
C ASN A 77 -14.76 -7.54 19.68
N GLN A 78 -15.31 -8.60 20.27
CA GLN A 78 -16.17 -8.52 21.47
C GLN A 78 -15.36 -8.22 22.74
N ALA A 79 -14.03 -8.39 22.69
CA ALA A 79 -13.13 -8.06 23.77
C ALA A 79 -12.67 -6.60 23.69
N GLU A 80 -12.45 -5.98 24.84
CA GLU A 80 -11.85 -4.64 24.94
C GLU A 80 -10.42 -4.69 24.37
N ILE A 81 -10.20 -3.98 23.28
CA ILE A 81 -8.88 -3.83 22.66
C ILE A 81 -8.46 -2.39 22.80
N ASP A 82 -7.26 -2.18 23.35
CA ASP A 82 -6.62 -0.88 23.40
C ASP A 82 -6.42 -0.34 21.96
N PRO A 83 -7.06 0.79 21.59
CA PRO A 83 -6.91 1.35 20.25
C PRO A 83 -5.54 2.00 20.05
N THR A 84 -4.68 2.11 21.06
CA THR A 84 -3.39 2.78 21.00
C THR A 84 -2.46 2.14 19.96
N CYS A 85 -1.72 2.99 19.24
CA CYS A 85 -0.71 2.56 18.28
C CYS A 85 0.35 1.69 18.95
N PRO A 86 0.50 0.40 18.58
CA PRO A 86 1.41 -0.53 19.25
C PRO A 86 2.89 -0.25 18.98
N ILE A 87 3.18 0.79 18.18
CA ILE A 87 4.52 1.14 17.73
C ILE A 87 5.03 2.36 18.48
N CYS A 88 4.19 3.39 18.66
CA CYS A 88 4.58 4.58 19.40
C CYS A 88 4.00 4.64 20.81
N ASN A 89 2.90 3.92 21.09
CA ASN A 89 2.18 3.91 22.36
C ASN A 89 1.72 5.31 22.82
N ILE A 90 1.35 6.22 21.91
CA ILE A 90 0.98 7.63 22.24
C ILE A 90 -0.47 7.95 21.84
N GLU A 91 -0.87 7.71 20.59
CA GLU A 91 -2.20 8.02 20.06
C GLU A 91 -2.87 6.73 19.54
N ALA A 92 -4.18 6.77 19.29
CA ALA A 92 -4.90 5.68 18.66
C ALA A 92 -4.30 5.31 17.28
N GLU A 93 -4.24 4.02 16.96
CA GLU A 93 -3.81 3.53 15.65
C GLU A 93 -4.92 3.73 14.62
N ASP A 94 -4.83 4.81 13.86
CA ASP A 94 -5.55 4.96 12.60
C ASP A 94 -4.57 5.22 11.44
N LEU A 95 -5.12 5.21 10.21
CA LEU A 95 -4.32 5.42 9.01
C LEU A 95 -3.69 6.83 9.00
N GLN A 96 -4.39 7.83 9.53
CA GLN A 96 -3.92 9.20 9.58
C GLN A 96 -2.71 9.33 10.51
N HIS A 97 -2.78 8.75 11.71
CA HIS A 97 -1.69 8.68 12.67
C HIS A 97 -0.47 8.01 12.03
N LEU A 98 -0.64 6.81 11.47
CA LEU A 98 0.44 6.06 10.84
C LEU A 98 1.15 6.87 9.74
N LEU A 99 0.38 7.50 8.86
CA LEU A 99 0.87 8.19 7.67
C LEU A 99 1.36 9.63 7.92
N THR A 100 0.96 10.28 9.01
CA THR A 100 1.23 11.72 9.19
C THR A 100 1.93 12.06 10.50
N SER A 101 1.47 11.53 11.65
CA SER A 101 1.94 11.98 12.97
C SER A 101 2.83 10.98 13.72
N CYS A 102 2.70 9.67 13.48
CA CYS A 102 3.35 8.61 14.26
C CYS A 102 4.87 8.84 14.42
N PRO A 103 5.39 9.11 15.64
CA PRO A 103 6.80 9.45 15.82
C PRO A 103 7.75 8.34 15.37
N ALA A 104 7.36 7.08 15.58
CA ALA A 104 8.14 5.90 15.20
C ALA A 104 8.46 5.86 13.69
N TYR A 105 7.57 6.41 12.85
CA TYR A 105 7.73 6.44 11.40
C TYR A 105 8.25 7.77 10.87
N ARG A 106 8.62 8.72 11.72
CA ARG A 106 9.07 10.06 11.29
C ARG A 106 10.22 10.01 10.29
N HIS A 107 11.21 9.15 10.52
CA HIS A 107 12.37 9.01 9.65
C HIS A 107 12.01 8.45 8.26
N ILE A 108 11.15 7.42 8.22
CA ILE A 108 10.62 6.84 6.97
C ILE A 108 9.78 7.87 6.21
N ARG A 109 8.91 8.59 6.92
CA ARG A 109 8.13 9.67 6.29
C ARG A 109 9.08 10.70 5.69
N LYS A 110 10.07 11.18 6.43
CA LYS A 110 11.00 12.20 5.94
C LYS A 110 11.72 11.78 4.64
N SER A 111 12.12 10.51 4.50
CA SER A 111 12.79 10.02 3.28
C SER A 111 11.88 9.94 2.06
N HIS A 112 10.58 9.67 2.25
CA HIS A 112 9.62 9.55 1.16
C HIS A 112 8.74 10.79 0.96
N PHE A 113 8.71 11.69 1.93
CA PHE A 113 7.80 12.82 1.98
C PHE A 113 8.01 13.75 0.79
N GLN A 114 9.26 13.99 0.41
CA GLN A 114 9.57 14.86 -0.73
C GLN A 114 8.97 14.30 -2.03
N GLN A 115 9.18 13.00 -2.30
CA GLN A 115 8.64 12.34 -3.50
C GLN A 115 7.10 12.32 -3.49
N ILE A 116 6.50 12.04 -2.32
CA ILE A 116 5.04 12.05 -2.17
C ILE A 116 4.51 13.47 -2.38
N LYS A 117 5.13 14.48 -1.76
CA LYS A 117 4.76 15.89 -1.90
C LYS A 117 4.85 16.33 -3.35
N GLU A 118 5.96 16.05 -4.04
CA GLU A 118 6.15 16.39 -5.44
C GLU A 118 5.08 15.75 -6.32
N TYR A 119 4.80 14.46 -6.10
CA TYR A 119 3.73 13.77 -6.81
C TYR A 119 2.37 14.43 -6.56
N ILE A 120 2.00 14.69 -5.31
CA ILE A 120 0.71 15.31 -4.96
C ILE A 120 0.63 16.72 -5.56
N VAL A 121 1.65 17.56 -5.37
CA VAL A 121 1.73 18.91 -5.93
C VAL A 121 1.62 18.88 -7.45
N SER A 122 2.21 17.90 -8.14
CA SER A 122 2.06 17.73 -9.58
C SER A 122 0.62 17.38 -10.02
N LYS A 123 -0.20 16.83 -9.12
CA LYS A 123 -1.60 16.43 -9.40
C LYS A 123 -2.62 17.49 -8.99
N ILE A 124 -2.41 18.19 -7.88
CA ILE A 124 -3.41 19.13 -7.32
C ILE A 124 -2.95 20.59 -7.36
N GLY A 125 -1.69 20.86 -7.69
CA GLY A 125 -1.10 22.20 -7.68
C GLY A 125 -0.53 22.62 -6.33
N SER A 126 0.47 23.50 -6.35
CA SER A 126 1.19 23.95 -5.14
C SER A 126 0.33 24.82 -4.22
N SER A 127 -0.58 25.64 -4.77
CA SER A 127 -1.47 26.50 -3.98
C SER A 127 -2.43 25.68 -3.13
N VAL A 128 -3.06 24.66 -3.73
CA VAL A 128 -3.97 23.73 -3.06
C VAL A 128 -3.23 22.95 -1.97
N TRP A 129 -2.01 22.49 -2.26
CA TRP A 129 -1.16 21.84 -1.25
C TRP A 129 -0.90 22.74 -0.05
N THR A 130 -0.48 23.99 -0.24
CA THR A 130 -0.14 24.90 0.88
C THR A 130 -1.33 25.22 1.78
N ILE A 131 -2.52 25.44 1.20
CA ILE A 131 -3.75 25.71 1.95
C ILE A 131 -4.15 24.48 2.78
N ASN A 132 -4.03 23.31 2.17
CA ASN A 132 -4.53 22.06 2.74
C ASN A 132 -3.54 21.41 3.71
N PHE A 133 -2.25 21.42 3.42
CA PHE A 133 -1.26 20.67 4.22
C PHE A 133 -1.17 21.13 5.68
N ASN A 134 -1.44 22.42 5.94
CA ASN A 134 -1.49 22.96 7.30
C ASN A 134 -2.74 22.51 8.09
N SER A 135 -3.77 22.03 7.39
CA SER A 135 -4.94 21.40 7.99
C SER A 135 -4.74 19.90 8.02
N LYS A 136 -4.59 19.30 9.21
CA LYS A 136 -4.50 17.83 9.39
C LYS A 136 -5.58 17.05 8.61
N ILE A 137 -6.75 17.66 8.39
CA ILE A 137 -7.92 17.11 7.69
C ILE A 137 -7.67 16.95 6.19
N ALA A 138 -6.90 17.83 5.57
CA ALA A 138 -6.83 17.89 4.12
C ALA A 138 -5.79 16.93 3.51
N ILE A 139 -4.85 16.39 4.30
CA ILE A 139 -3.99 15.28 3.87
C ILE A 139 -4.84 14.02 3.69
N THR A 140 -5.71 13.71 4.65
CA THR A 140 -6.66 12.58 4.56
C THR A 140 -7.61 12.73 3.37
N ASP A 141 -8.16 13.93 3.15
CA ASP A 141 -9.00 14.20 1.97
C ASP A 141 -8.22 14.11 0.66
N SER A 142 -6.95 14.53 0.64
CA SER A 142 -6.10 14.42 -0.55
C SER A 142 -5.76 12.97 -0.85
N ILE A 143 -5.49 12.15 0.18
CA ILE A 143 -5.27 10.70 0.03
C ILE A 143 -6.53 10.01 -0.47
N ASP A 144 -7.71 10.35 0.06
CA ASP A 144 -9.00 9.80 -0.38
C ASP A 144 -9.32 10.23 -1.83
N ARG A 145 -9.13 11.51 -2.16
CA ARG A 145 -9.28 12.02 -3.54
C ARG A 145 -8.31 11.37 -4.51
N LEU A 146 -7.04 11.19 -4.12
CA LEU A 146 -6.05 10.48 -4.95
C LEU A 146 -6.43 9.02 -5.13
N SER A 147 -6.93 8.36 -4.08
CA SER A 147 -7.44 6.99 -4.16
C SER A 147 -8.60 6.90 -5.15
N LYS A 148 -9.55 7.84 -5.09
CA LYS A 148 -10.67 7.96 -6.04
C LYS A 148 -10.22 8.28 -7.47
N LEU A 149 -9.22 9.14 -7.66
CA LEU A 149 -8.67 9.48 -8.97
C LEU A 149 -7.88 8.32 -9.58
N LEU A 150 -7.13 7.57 -8.77
CA LEU A 150 -6.45 6.33 -9.19
C LEU A 150 -7.46 5.21 -9.49
N LEU A 151 -8.65 5.23 -8.88
CA LEU A 151 -9.77 4.34 -9.22
C LEU A 151 -10.44 4.72 -10.55
N LYS A 152 -10.62 6.02 -10.81
CA LYS A 152 -11.25 6.52 -12.05
C LYS A 152 -10.31 6.51 -13.26
N GLY A 153 -9.02 6.81 -13.06
CA GLY A 153 -8.04 6.92 -14.14
C GLY A 153 -7.62 5.61 -14.80
N THR A 154 -7.92 4.46 -14.19
CA THR A 154 -7.64 3.13 -14.78
C THR A 154 -8.65 2.71 -15.85
N PHE A 155 -9.76 3.42 -16.05
CA PHE A 155 -10.79 3.03 -17.03
C PHE A 155 -10.70 3.74 -18.41
N SER A 156 -9.97 4.85 -18.54
CA SER A 156 -9.93 5.64 -19.79
C SER A 156 -8.78 5.31 -20.75
N ARG A 157 -8.14 4.13 -20.66
CA ARG A 157 -7.07 3.72 -21.60
C ARG A 157 -7.30 2.40 -22.36
N MET A 158 -8.53 1.89 -22.42
CA MET A 158 -8.88 0.69 -23.22
C MET A 158 -10.01 0.94 -24.23
N THR A 159 -9.98 2.08 -24.93
CA THR A 159 -10.79 2.30 -26.15
C THR A 159 -9.97 3.09 -27.17
N LYS A 160 -8.99 2.43 -27.77
CA LYS A 160 -8.51 2.72 -29.13
C LYS A 160 -8.14 1.41 -29.80
#